data_AF-A0A3M8AKH1-F1
#
_entry.id   AF-A0A3M8AKH1-F1
#
_cell.length_a   1.000
_cell.length_b   1.000
_cell.length_c   1.000
_cell.angle_alpha   90.00
_cell.angle_beta   90.00
_cell.angle_gamma   90.00
#
_symmetry.space_group_name_H-M   'P 1'
#
loop_
_entity.id
_entity.type
_entity.pdbx_description
1 polymer ?
#
loop_
_entity_poly.entity_id
_entity_poly.type
_entity_poly.pdbx_seq_one_letter_code
_entity_poly.pdbx_strand_id
1 'polypeptide(L)' 'MTDEQLAILKSFGFCMEQGQVKHLKLGIVTDSKEFAGFSSAEELRAHVKALLRTQCQWKRGKETEGM' A
#
# COMPACT_ATOMS: atom_id res chain seq x y z
N MET A 1 6.69 2.81 13.34
CA MET A 1 5.52 3.47 12.74
C MET A 1 4.91 4.41 13.76
N THR A 2 4.59 5.63 13.35
CA THR A 2 3.85 6.60 14.17
C THR A 2 2.35 6.53 13.88
N ASP A 3 1.52 7.01 14.81
CA ASP A 3 0.06 7.10 14.67
C ASP A 3 -0.37 7.87 13.41
N GLU A 4 0.43 8.85 13.00
CA GLU A 4 0.18 9.64 11.80
C GLU A 4 0.29 8.80 10.51
N GLN A 5 1.31 7.92 10.42
CA GLN A 5 1.45 6.98 9.30
C GLN A 5 0.30 5.96 9.28
N LEU A 6 -0.11 5.49 10.46
CA LEU A 6 -1.27 4.61 10.62
C LEU A 6 -2.57 5.26 10.12
N ALA A 7 -2.79 6.53 10.48
CA ALA A 7 -3.96 7.29 10.04
C ALA A 7 -3.99 7.46 8.51
N ILE A 8 -2.83 7.71 7.89
CA ILE A 8 -2.68 7.79 6.44
C ILE A 8 -3.06 6.46 5.80
N LEU A 9 -2.45 5.35 6.25
CA LEU A 9 -2.73 4.02 5.72
C LEU A 9 -4.22 3.67 5.82
N LYS A 10 -4.85 3.91 6.98
CA LYS A 10 -6.29 3.74 7.17
C LYS A 10 -7.11 4.60 6.21
N SER A 11 -6.71 5.85 5.97
CA SER A 11 -7.38 6.74 5.02
C SER A 11 -7.34 6.23 3.58
N PHE A 12 -6.29 5.51 3.19
CA PHE A 12 -6.21 4.83 1.89
C PHE A 12 -6.94 3.47 1.85
N GLY A 13 -7.49 2.99 2.97
CA GLY A 13 -8.15 1.67 3.05
C GLY A 13 -7.21 0.50 3.33
N PHE A 14 -6.03 0.80 3.87
CA PHE A 14 -5.15 -0.21 4.47
C PHE A 14 -5.49 -0.44 5.93
N CYS A 15 -5.32 -1.68 6.37
CA CYS A 15 -5.52 -2.15 7.72
C CYS A 15 -4.20 -2.74 8.23
N MET A 16 -3.78 -2.37 9.42
CA MET A 16 -2.60 -2.98 10.05
C MET A 16 -3.06 -4.15 10.92
N GLU A 17 -2.51 -5.34 10.69
CA GLU A 17 -2.84 -6.56 11.43
C GLU A 17 -1.54 -7.33 11.71
N GLN A 18 -1.26 -7.63 12.98
CA GLN A 18 -0.07 -8.39 13.42
C GLN A 18 1.27 -7.88 12.86
N GLY A 19 1.44 -6.55 12.69
CA GLY A 19 2.68 -6.00 12.12
C GLY A 19 2.76 -6.04 10.59
N GLN A 20 1.68 -6.42 9.92
CA GLN A 20 1.53 -6.34 8.46
C GLN A 20 0.51 -5.28 8.09
N VAL A 21 0.73 -4.63 6.95
CA VAL A 21 -0.16 -3.63 6.36
C VAL A 21 -0.88 -4.28 5.19
N LYS A 22 -2.18 -4.48 5.35
CA LYS A 22 -3.07 -5.12 4.37
C LYS A 22 -4.03 -4.14 3.74
N HIS A 23 -4.06 -4.04 2.42
CA HIS A 23 -5.09 -3.30 1.72
C HIS A 23 -6.35 -4.15 1.57
N LEU A 24 -7.47 -3.72 2.17
CA LEU A 24 -8.72 -4.49 2.15
C LEU A 24 -9.31 -4.62 0.74
N LYS A 25 -9.29 -3.55 -0.05
CA LYS A 25 -9.86 -3.52 -1.40
C LYS A 25 -9.03 -4.25 -2.48
N LEU A 26 -7.71 -4.25 -2.32
CA LEU A 26 -6.79 -4.79 -3.34
C LEU A 26 -6.12 -6.10 -2.93
N GLY A 27 -6.24 -6.52 -1.67
CA GLY A 27 -5.57 -7.72 -1.14
C GLY A 27 -4.05 -7.58 -1.07
N ILE A 28 -3.51 -6.36 -1.06
CA ILE A 28 -2.07 -6.10 -0.94
C ILE A 28 -1.67 -6.42 0.49
N VAL A 29 -0.63 -7.22 0.69
CA VAL A 29 -0.06 -7.50 2.01
C VAL A 29 1.41 -7.12 1.96
N THR A 30 1.79 -6.12 2.77
CA THR A 30 3.18 -5.65 2.87
C THR A 30 3.58 -5.56 4.33
N ASP A 31 4.86 -5.74 4.64
CA ASP A 31 5.35 -5.66 6.00
C ASP A 31 5.34 -4.22 6.52
N SER A 32 4.93 -4.01 7.78
CA SER A 32 4.94 -2.67 8.38
C SER A 32 6.34 -2.07 8.48
N LYS A 33 7.41 -2.88 8.43
CA LYS A 33 8.79 -2.42 8.42
C LYS A 33 9.16 -1.65 7.17
N GLU A 34 8.62 -2.01 6.00
CA GLU A 34 8.83 -1.23 4.77
C GLU A 34 8.30 0.19 4.95
N PHE A 35 7.15 0.32 5.63
CA PHE A 35 6.55 1.60 5.94
C PHE A 35 7.27 2.36 7.07
N ALA A 36 7.87 1.62 8.01
CA ALA A 36 8.64 2.19 9.11
C ALA A 36 9.99 2.78 8.67
N GLY A 37 10.49 2.42 7.48
CA GLY A 37 11.70 3.01 6.90
C GLY A 37 11.49 4.43 6.37
N PHE A 38 10.24 4.85 6.12
CA PHE A 38 9.95 6.21 5.68
C PHE A 38 9.91 7.17 6.87
N SER A 39 10.76 8.19 6.84
CA SER A 39 10.81 9.23 7.88
C SER A 39 9.67 10.24 7.77
N SER A 40 9.04 10.35 6.58
CA SER A 40 8.01 11.35 6.30
C SER A 40 6.69 10.72 5.85
N ALA A 41 5.59 11.30 6.36
CA ALA A 41 4.22 11.00 5.93
C ALA A 41 4.02 11.16 4.42
N GLU A 42 4.67 12.14 3.81
CA GLU A 42 4.59 12.38 2.36
C GLU A 42 5.24 11.28 1.52
N GLU A 43 6.41 10.78 1.94
CA GLU A 43 7.07 9.65 1.26
C GLU A 43 6.22 8.39 1.35
N LEU A 44 5.68 8.10 2.54
CA LEU A 44 4.74 7.01 2.74
C LEU A 44 3.55 7.11 1.77
N ARG A 45 2.95 8.30 1.64
CA ARG A 45 1.82 8.55 0.71
C ARG A 45 2.22 8.35 -0.74
N ALA A 46 3.39 8.84 -1.15
CA ALA A 46 3.89 8.68 -2.50
C ALA A 46 4.12 7.21 -2.83
N HIS A 47 4.76 6.46 -1.93
CA HIS A 47 4.99 5.04 -2.05
C HIS A 47 3.69 4.24 -2.15
N VAL A 48 2.74 4.48 -1.23
CA VAL A 48 1.41 3.86 -1.25
C VAL A 48 0.68 4.15 -2.57
N LYS A 49 0.66 5.41 -3.03
CA LYS A 49 0.05 5.77 -4.32
C LYS A 49 0.69 5.05 -5.50
N ALA A 50 2.02 4.92 -5.51
CA ALA A 50 2.74 4.19 -6.55
C ALA A 50 2.35 2.70 -6.54
N LEU A 51 2.33 2.08 -5.35
CA LEU A 51 1.97 0.68 -5.15
C LEU A 51 0.53 0.39 -5.61
N LEU A 52 -0.42 1.27 -5.26
CA LEU A 52 -1.81 1.23 -5.74
C LEU A 52 -1.89 1.37 -7.27
N ARG A 53 -1.11 2.28 -7.86
CA ARG A 53 -1.07 2.49 -9.31
C ARG A 53 -0.55 1.26 -10.03
N THR A 54 0.55 0.68 -9.55
CA THR A 54 1.13 -0.55 -10.09
C THR A 54 0.12 -1.69 -10.02
N GLN A 55 -0.56 -1.89 -8.88
CA GLN A 55 -1.59 -2.93 -8.75
C GLN A 55 -2.82 -2.69 -9.65
N CYS A 56 -3.24 -1.43 -9.82
CA CYS A 56 -4.30 -1.08 -10.77
C CYS A 56 -3.87 -1.35 -12.22
N GLN A 57 -2.60 -1.08 -12.56
CA GLN A 57 -2.07 -1.40 -13.89
C GLN A 57 -1.98 -2.91 -14.11
N TRP A 58 -1.54 -3.68 -13.11
CA TRP A 58 -1.46 -5.14 -13.20
C TRP A 58 -2.83 -5.78 -13.37
N LYS A 59 -3.87 -5.28 -12.69
CA LYS A 59 -5.25 -5.73 -12.93
C LYS A 59 -5.78 -5.39 -14.32
N ARG A 60 -5.29 -4.31 -14.96
CA ARG A 60 -5.68 -3.95 -16.33
C ARG A 60 -4.83 -4.62 -17.42
N GLY A 61 -3.60 -5.03 -17.09
CA GLY A 61 -2.68 -5.69 -18.04
C GLY A 61 -2.90 -7.20 -18.19
N LYS A 62 -3.65 -7.85 -17.28
CA LYS A 62 -3.96 -9.29 -17.39
C LYS A 62 -4.97 -9.65 -18.49
N GLU A 63 -5.45 -8.68 -19.28
CA GLU A 63 -6.18 -8.95 -20.53
C GLU A 63 -5.28 -8.91 -21.79
N THR A 64 -3.97 -8.65 -21.67
CA THR A 64 -3.08 -8.57 -22.84
C THR A 64 -1.73 -9.27 -22.66
N GLU A 65 -1.70 -10.42 -21.99
CA GLU A 65 -0.58 -11.37 -22.10
C GLU A 65 -1.18 -12.77 -22.31
N GLY A 66 -1.79 -12.91 -23.48
CA GLY A 66 -2.55 -14.06 -23.93
C GLY A 66 -2.97 -13.82 -25.37
N MET A 67 -2.00 -13.49 -26.22
CA MET A 67 -2.16 -13.49 -27.68
C MET A 67 -0.93 -14.14 -28.30
#